data_AF-A0AAU9Y451-F1
#
_entry.id   AF-A0AAU9Y451-F1
#
_cell.length_a   1.000
_cell.length_b   1.000
_cell.length_c   1.000
_cell.angle_alpha   90.00
_cell.angle_beta   90.00
_cell.angle_gamma   90.00
#
_symmetry.space_group_name_H-M   'P 1'
#
loop_
_entity.id
_entity.type
_entity.pdbx_description
1 polymer ?
#
loop_
_entity_poly.entity_id
_entity_poly.type
_entity_poly.pdbx_seq_one_letter_code
_entity_poly.pdbx_strand_id
1 'polypeptide(L)'
;ITDPVFYVDKRSVRDHIGVLVQRFKRKEAKELKESGTNSTKTEVDVAIEQIIALEESADEQHDLDDGEKKNKMEGDRLKAEEMRRTAMETMGKTQKRKSEEGQSKAKKCRRSGSETVEFLKLKAEQDMNVKKQELDLRKQEQEQMVEAQNQQRDIFKQMIKQQQEQQKQMHDMQSLLMLQQQQQTTALMKIIETLVPK
;
A
#
# COMPACT_ATOMS: atom_id res chain seq x y z
N ILE A 1 22.44 -1.98 47.91
CA ILE A 1 21.87 -2.60 46.69
C ILE A 1 21.25 -1.44 45.93
N THR A 2 21.83 -1.05 44.80
CA THR A 2 21.26 -0.02 43.93
C THR A 2 20.07 -0.62 43.19
N ASP A 3 18.94 0.08 43.18
CA ASP A 3 17.75 -0.40 42.50
C ASP A 3 18.05 -0.64 40.99
N PRO A 4 17.59 -1.76 40.42
CA PRO A 4 17.76 -2.01 39.00
C PRO A 4 17.00 -0.94 38.20
N VAL A 5 17.74 -0.20 37.37
CA VAL A 5 17.16 0.80 36.47
C VAL A 5 16.57 0.07 35.27
N PHE A 6 15.26 -0.15 35.29
CA PHE A 6 14.53 -0.68 34.14
C PHE A 6 14.31 0.43 33.11
N TYR A 7 14.90 0.26 31.92
CA TYR A 7 14.57 1.11 30.78
C TYR A 7 13.34 0.53 30.07
N VAL A 8 12.21 1.23 30.17
CA VAL A 8 10.96 0.82 29.52
C VAL A 8 10.64 1.83 28.41
N ASP A 9 10.57 1.36 27.16
CA ASP A 9 10.17 2.20 26.04
C ASP A 9 8.65 2.42 26.01
N LYS A 10 8.23 3.57 25.48
CA LYS A 10 6.82 3.92 25.30
C LYS A 10 6.08 2.87 24.48
N ARG A 11 6.74 2.26 23.49
CA ARG A 11 6.13 1.20 22.69
C ARG A 11 5.85 -0.04 23.53
N SER A 12 6.81 -0.46 24.34
CA SER A 12 6.68 -1.61 25.24
C SER A 12 5.57 -1.42 26.26
N VAL A 13 5.37 -0.19 26.77
CA VAL A 13 4.23 0.12 27.66
C VAL A 13 2.91 -0.08 26.93
N ARG A 14 2.75 0.46 25.72
CA ARG A 14 1.51 0.30 24.93
C ARG A 14 1.21 -1.17 24.60
N ASP A 15 2.22 -1.89 24.13
CA ASP A 15 2.07 -3.31 23.78
C ASP A 15 1.68 -4.14 25.03
N HIS A 16 2.28 -3.84 26.19
CA HIS A 16 1.94 -4.50 27.46
C HIS A 16 0.51 -4.18 27.92
N ILE A 17 0.08 -2.92 27.84
CA ILE A 17 -1.31 -2.53 28.15
C ILE A 17 -2.29 -3.31 27.26
N GLY A 18 -2.01 -3.45 25.97
CA GLY A 18 -2.82 -4.26 25.05
C GLY A 18 -2.94 -5.73 25.49
N VAL A 19 -1.84 -6.32 25.97
CA VAL A 19 -1.86 -7.68 26.52
C VAL A 19 -2.71 -7.77 27.79
N LEU A 20 -2.64 -6.77 28.67
CA LEU A 20 -3.46 -6.72 29.89
C LEU A 20 -4.95 -6.61 29.57
N VAL A 21 -5.32 -5.70 28.66
CA VAL A 21 -6.70 -5.53 28.18
C VAL A 21 -7.22 -6.84 27.56
N GLN A 22 -6.42 -7.51 26.73
CA GLN A 22 -6.82 -8.77 26.10
C GLN A 22 -7.03 -9.89 27.13
N ARG A 23 -6.15 -9.99 28.14
CA ARG A 23 -6.28 -10.96 29.23
C ARG A 23 -7.53 -10.70 30.06
N PHE A 24 -7.81 -9.43 30.37
CA PHE A 24 -8.98 -9.00 31.11
C PHE A 24 -10.27 -9.39 30.38
N LYS A 25 -10.43 -8.99 29.11
CA LYS A 25 -11.60 -9.35 28.28
C LYS A 25 -11.80 -10.88 28.16
N ARG A 26 -10.71 -11.65 28.07
CA ARG A 26 -10.77 -13.12 28.03
C ARG A 26 -11.23 -13.71 29.35
N LYS A 27 -10.77 -13.17 30.48
CA LYS A 27 -11.17 -13.58 31.83
C LYS A 27 -12.66 -13.35 32.02
N GLU A 28 -13.15 -12.15 31.73
CA GLU A 28 -14.59 -11.82 31.83
C GLU A 28 -15.45 -12.74 30.94
N ALA A 29 -15.06 -12.95 29.68
CA ALA A 29 -15.80 -13.82 28.77
C ALA A 29 -15.86 -15.29 29.25
N LYS A 30 -14.77 -15.78 29.87
CA LYS A 30 -14.72 -17.13 30.43
C LYS A 30 -15.60 -17.24 31.67
N GLU A 31 -15.53 -16.27 32.58
CA GLU A 31 -16.34 -16.23 33.80
C GLU A 31 -17.84 -16.15 33.49
N LEU A 32 -18.23 -15.31 32.52
CA LEU A 32 -19.60 -15.22 32.03
C LEU A 32 -20.10 -16.56 31.48
N LYS A 33 -19.24 -17.30 30.75
CA LYS A 33 -19.58 -18.58 30.14
C LYS A 33 -19.67 -19.73 31.15
N GLU A 34 -18.79 -19.75 32.15
CA GLU A 34 -18.66 -20.86 33.09
C GLU A 34 -19.55 -20.71 34.33
N SER A 35 -19.63 -19.50 34.87
CA SER A 35 -20.32 -19.23 36.13
C SER A 35 -21.65 -18.51 35.95
N GLY A 36 -21.84 -17.81 34.82
CA GLY A 36 -23.01 -16.95 34.60
C GLY A 36 -23.10 -15.78 35.59
N THR A 37 -22.05 -15.55 36.39
CA THR A 37 -21.95 -14.49 37.39
C THR A 37 -20.63 -13.75 37.24
N ASN A 38 -20.64 -12.43 37.49
CA ASN A 38 -19.43 -11.61 37.42
C ASN A 38 -18.56 -11.85 38.65
N SER A 39 -17.26 -12.10 38.45
CA SER A 39 -16.31 -12.14 39.56
C SER A 39 -16.08 -10.75 40.16
N THR A 40 -15.60 -10.73 41.41
CA THR A 40 -15.22 -9.49 42.09
C THR A 40 -14.03 -8.85 41.38
N LYS A 41 -14.25 -7.65 40.82
CA LYS A 41 -13.21 -6.87 40.14
C LYS A 41 -12.11 -6.46 41.12
N THR A 42 -10.87 -6.73 40.74
CA THR A 42 -9.70 -6.24 41.49
C THR A 42 -9.38 -4.79 41.13
N GLU A 43 -8.56 -4.10 41.93
CA GLU A 43 -8.13 -2.72 41.63
C GLU A 43 -7.45 -2.61 40.25
N VAL A 44 -6.71 -3.64 39.85
CA VAL A 44 -6.07 -3.73 38.54
C VAL A 44 -7.11 -3.84 37.43
N ASP A 45 -8.16 -4.63 37.64
CA ASP A 45 -9.27 -4.76 36.69
C ASP A 45 -9.99 -3.41 36.50
N VAL A 46 -10.22 -2.67 37.59
CA VAL A 46 -10.80 -1.31 37.54
C VAL A 46 -9.90 -0.34 36.78
N ALA A 47 -8.59 -0.41 36.99
CA ALA A 47 -7.64 0.44 36.25
C ALA A 47 -7.64 0.10 34.74
N ILE A 48 -7.75 -1.18 34.37
CA ILE A 48 -7.86 -1.61 32.98
C ILE A 48 -9.16 -1.10 32.35
N GLU A 49 -10.29 -1.17 33.07
CA GLU A 49 -11.57 -0.61 32.60
C GLU A 49 -11.51 0.89 32.36
N GLN A 50 -10.86 1.65 33.26
CA GLN A 50 -10.65 3.08 33.08
C GLN A 50 -9.79 3.40 31.86
N ILE A 51 -8.73 2.61 31.61
CA ILE A 51 -7.90 2.76 30.42
C ILE A 51 -8.72 2.52 29.16
N ILE A 52 -9.52 1.45 29.13
CA ILE A 52 -10.40 1.14 27.99
C ILE A 52 -11.38 2.29 27.74
N ALA A 53 -12.03 2.81 28.78
CA ALA A 53 -12.99 3.91 28.64
C ALA A 53 -12.34 5.21 28.13
N LEU A 54 -11.11 5.50 28.56
CA LEU A 54 -10.34 6.65 28.08
C LEU A 54 -9.91 6.48 26.62
N GLU A 55 -9.50 5.28 26.21
CA GLU A 55 -9.16 4.95 24.82
C GLU A 55 -10.39 5.11 23.91
N GLU A 56 -11.53 4.55 24.29
CA GLU A 56 -12.78 4.66 23.53
C GLU A 56 -13.23 6.12 23.38
N SER A 57 -13.18 6.92 24.46
CA SER A 57 -13.52 8.34 24.39
C SER A 57 -12.55 9.14 23.50
N ALA A 58 -11.27 8.75 23.44
CA ALA A 58 -10.28 9.41 22.59
C ALA A 58 -10.49 9.08 21.12
N ASP A 59 -10.82 7.82 20.81
CA ASP A 59 -11.16 7.37 19.45
C ASP A 59 -12.43 8.08 18.94
N GLU A 60 -13.47 8.20 19.78
CA GLU A 60 -14.68 8.94 19.42
C GLU A 60 -14.40 10.42 19.11
N GLN A 61 -13.56 11.09 19.91
CA GLN A 61 -13.16 12.47 19.64
C GLN A 61 -12.38 12.60 18.33
N HIS A 62 -11.49 11.65 18.06
CA HIS A 62 -10.72 11.63 16.83
C HIS A 62 -11.62 11.47 15.59
N ASP A 63 -12.59 10.55 15.66
CA ASP A 63 -13.55 10.32 14.58
C ASP A 63 -14.44 11.54 14.30
N LEU A 64 -14.87 12.25 15.34
CA LEU A 64 -15.61 13.51 15.22
C LEU A 64 -14.79 14.59 14.54
N ASP A 65 -13.55 14.80 14.99
CA ASP A 65 -12.63 15.80 14.43
C ASP A 65 -12.31 15.52 12.95
N ASP A 66 -12.12 14.26 12.59
CA ASP A 66 -11.86 13.87 11.21
C ASP A 66 -13.10 14.00 10.32
N GLY A 67 -14.28 13.70 10.85
CA GLY A 67 -15.56 13.98 10.21
C GLY A 67 -15.74 15.47 9.93
N GLU A 68 -15.45 16.34 10.91
CA GLU A 68 -15.52 17.79 10.73
C GLU A 68 -14.55 18.30 9.68
N LYS A 69 -13.29 17.86 9.71
CA LYS A 69 -12.27 18.25 8.71
C LYS A 69 -12.71 17.85 7.31
N LYS A 70 -13.27 16.64 7.16
CA LYS A 70 -13.77 16.13 5.87
C LYS A 70 -14.94 16.95 5.35
N ASN A 71 -15.90 17.29 6.22
CA ASN A 71 -17.04 18.13 5.86
C ASN A 71 -16.61 19.55 5.46
N LYS A 72 -15.65 20.14 6.18
CA LYS A 72 -15.08 21.46 5.83
C LYS A 72 -14.40 21.41 4.46
N MET A 73 -13.57 20.39 4.22
CA MET A 73 -12.89 20.20 2.93
C MET A 73 -13.87 19.99 1.78
N GLU A 74 -14.93 19.21 1.99
CA GLU A 74 -15.97 19.00 0.99
C GLU A 74 -16.74 20.31 0.69
N GLY A 75 -17.10 21.07 1.73
CA GLY A 75 -17.76 22.36 1.59
C GLY A 75 -16.92 23.34 0.76
N ASP A 76 -15.62 23.41 1.00
CA ASP A 76 -14.71 24.26 0.21
C ASP A 76 -14.54 23.75 -1.23
N ARG A 77 -14.51 22.43 -1.44
CA ARG A 77 -14.51 21.84 -2.79
C ARG A 77 -15.77 22.22 -3.57
N LEU A 78 -16.95 22.09 -2.95
CA LEU A 78 -18.23 22.43 -3.58
C LEU A 78 -18.30 23.92 -3.94
N LYS A 79 -17.84 24.81 -3.04
CA LYS A 79 -17.74 26.25 -3.33
C LYS A 79 -16.80 26.54 -4.50
N ALA A 80 -15.65 25.90 -4.55
CA ALA A 80 -14.69 26.07 -5.65
C ALA A 80 -15.25 25.59 -7.00
N GLU A 81 -15.93 24.44 -7.00
CA GLU A 81 -16.60 23.91 -8.19
C GLU A 81 -17.75 24.80 -8.65
N GLU A 82 -18.53 25.36 -7.73
CA GLU A 82 -19.56 26.35 -8.06
C GLU A 82 -19.00 27.62 -8.68
N MET A 83 -17.90 28.15 -8.15
CA MET A 83 -17.20 29.30 -8.74
C MET A 83 -16.71 28.99 -10.15
N ARG A 84 -16.09 27.81 -10.35
CA ARG A 84 -15.63 27.34 -11.67
C ARG A 84 -16.78 27.20 -12.65
N ARG A 85 -17.88 26.56 -12.26
CA ARG A 85 -19.10 26.41 -13.07
C ARG A 85 -19.67 27.78 -13.45
N THR A 86 -19.76 28.70 -12.49
CA THR A 86 -20.29 30.05 -12.73
C THR A 86 -19.40 30.87 -13.65
N ALA A 87 -18.08 30.72 -13.58
CA ALA A 87 -17.14 31.39 -14.47
C ALA A 87 -17.13 30.80 -15.89
N MET A 88 -17.35 29.49 -16.04
CA MET A 88 -17.48 28.83 -17.35
C MET A 88 -18.85 29.03 -18.01
N GLU A 89 -19.84 29.53 -17.29
CA GLU A 89 -21.13 29.87 -17.88
C GLU A 89 -21.02 31.13 -18.76
N THR A 90 -21.52 31.05 -19.98
CA THR A 90 -21.68 32.21 -20.86
C THR A 90 -22.67 33.20 -20.23
N MET A 91 -22.39 34.51 -20.33
CA MET A 91 -23.12 35.61 -19.66
C MET A 91 -24.67 35.47 -19.65
N GLY A 92 -25.28 34.86 -20.68
CA GLY A 92 -26.73 34.63 -20.77
C GLY A 92 -27.30 33.49 -19.91
N LYS A 93 -26.49 32.57 -19.39
CA LYS A 93 -26.92 31.46 -18.52
C LYS A 93 -26.85 31.82 -17.03
N THR A 94 -25.80 32.52 -16.61
CA THR A 94 -25.65 33.07 -15.25
C THR A 94 -26.74 34.09 -14.93
N GLN A 95 -27.13 34.91 -15.93
CA GLN A 95 -28.25 35.83 -15.81
C GLN A 95 -29.57 35.06 -15.64
N LYS A 96 -29.78 33.93 -16.31
CA LYS A 96 -31.01 33.12 -16.23
C LYS A 96 -31.24 32.51 -14.83
N ARG A 97 -30.19 32.09 -14.13
CA ARG A 97 -30.27 31.65 -12.72
C ARG A 97 -30.54 32.79 -11.74
N LYS A 98 -30.11 34.02 -12.06
CA LYS A 98 -30.42 35.24 -11.27
C LYS A 98 -31.74 35.91 -11.67
N SER A 99 -32.34 35.51 -12.80
CA SER A 99 -33.45 36.17 -13.49
C SER A 99 -34.74 35.34 -13.50
N GLU A 100 -34.79 34.20 -12.80
CA GLU A 100 -36.10 33.62 -12.43
C GLU A 100 -36.96 34.61 -11.62
N GLU A 101 -36.35 35.66 -11.05
CA GLU A 101 -36.99 36.96 -10.81
C GLU A 101 -36.67 37.95 -11.95
N GLY A 102 -37.57 38.08 -12.93
CA GLY A 102 -37.66 39.30 -13.74
C GLY A 102 -37.00 39.31 -15.12
N GLN A 103 -37.86 39.10 -16.11
CA GLN A 103 -37.95 39.71 -17.45
C GLN A 103 -36.73 39.86 -18.39
N SER A 104 -37.00 39.39 -19.62
CA SER A 104 -36.25 39.43 -20.86
C SER A 104 -35.89 40.83 -21.37
N LYS A 105 -34.67 41.00 -21.91
CA LYS A 105 -34.31 42.14 -22.78
C LYS A 105 -33.45 41.76 -23.98
N ALA A 106 -33.63 42.53 -25.05
CA ALA A 106 -33.41 42.26 -26.47
C ALA A 106 -31.95 42.05 -26.94
N LYS A 107 -31.80 41.35 -28.08
CA LYS A 107 -30.52 41.04 -28.75
C LYS A 107 -29.98 42.25 -29.53
N LYS A 108 -28.71 42.60 -29.28
CA LYS A 108 -27.90 43.54 -30.08
C LYS A 108 -26.91 42.75 -30.93
N CYS A 109 -26.91 42.97 -32.25
CA CYS A 109 -25.98 42.33 -33.20
C CYS A 109 -24.52 42.77 -32.89
N ARG A 110 -23.60 41.81 -32.76
CA ARG A 110 -22.18 42.06 -32.40
C ARG A 110 -21.29 42.07 -33.64
N ARG A 111 -20.37 43.04 -33.69
CA ARG A 111 -19.25 43.14 -34.64
C ARG A 111 -18.45 41.82 -34.62
N SER A 112 -18.04 41.36 -35.81
CA SER A 112 -17.38 40.08 -36.07
C SER A 112 -16.20 39.80 -35.13
N GLY A 113 -16.26 38.69 -34.39
CA GLY A 113 -15.23 38.23 -33.44
C GLY A 113 -14.22 37.27 -34.05
N SER A 114 -13.93 37.40 -35.36
CA SER A 114 -13.08 36.46 -36.12
C SER A 114 -11.71 36.25 -35.45
N GLU A 115 -11.05 37.32 -35.01
CA GLU A 115 -9.72 37.27 -34.39
C GLU A 115 -9.72 36.50 -33.06
N THR A 116 -10.75 36.68 -32.23
CA THR A 116 -10.90 35.92 -30.97
C THR A 116 -11.15 34.44 -31.25
N VAL A 117 -11.91 34.11 -32.30
CA VAL A 117 -12.16 32.71 -32.69
C VAL A 117 -10.87 32.06 -33.20
N GLU A 118 -10.06 32.76 -33.99
CA GLU A 118 -8.75 32.28 -34.45
C GLU A 118 -7.79 32.05 -33.28
N PHE A 119 -7.73 32.96 -32.30
CA PHE A 119 -6.94 32.75 -31.09
C PHE A 119 -7.38 31.52 -30.29
N LEU A 120 -8.69 31.29 -30.16
CA LEU A 120 -9.22 30.12 -29.46
C LEU A 120 -8.90 28.80 -30.18
N LYS A 121 -8.93 28.80 -31.51
CA LYS A 121 -8.52 27.63 -32.31
C LYS A 121 -7.02 27.35 -32.14
N LEU A 122 -6.18 28.38 -32.28
CA LEU A 122 -4.73 28.26 -32.13
C LEU A 122 -4.36 27.72 -30.74
N LYS A 123 -5.02 28.23 -29.69
CA LYS A 123 -4.82 27.74 -28.32
C LYS A 123 -5.27 26.29 -28.15
N ALA A 124 -6.41 25.90 -28.73
CA ALA A 124 -6.88 24.52 -28.69
C ALA A 124 -5.93 23.55 -29.41
N GLU A 125 -5.35 23.95 -30.54
CA GLU A 125 -4.34 23.17 -31.25
C GLU A 125 -3.05 23.04 -30.43
N GLN A 126 -2.62 24.12 -29.78
CA GLN A 126 -1.44 24.11 -28.92
C GLN A 126 -1.63 23.17 -27.72
N ASP A 127 -2.77 23.25 -27.03
CA ASP A 127 -3.11 22.38 -25.90
C ASP A 127 -3.17 20.90 -26.32
N MET A 128 -3.74 20.61 -27.50
CA MET A 128 -3.78 19.25 -28.04
C MET A 128 -2.39 18.72 -28.39
N ASN A 129 -1.50 19.58 -28.91
CA ASN A 129 -0.14 19.19 -29.24
C ASN A 129 0.69 18.91 -27.99
N VAL A 130 0.58 19.74 -26.96
CA VAL A 130 1.23 19.51 -25.65
C VAL A 130 0.75 18.19 -25.04
N LYS A 131 -0.56 17.93 -25.05
CA LYS A 131 -1.12 16.68 -24.54
C LYS A 131 -0.64 15.46 -25.30
N LYS A 132 -0.45 15.57 -26.62
CA LYS A 132 0.11 14.49 -27.44
C LYS A 132 1.57 14.22 -27.09
N GLN A 133 2.39 15.27 -26.94
CA GLN A 133 3.79 15.14 -26.54
C GLN A 133 3.95 14.52 -25.15
N GLU A 134 3.09 14.89 -24.19
CA GLU A 134 3.08 14.30 -22.86
C GLU A 134 2.75 12.79 -22.88
N LEU A 135 1.77 12.39 -23.71
CA LEU A 135 1.43 10.97 -23.88
C LEU A 135 2.56 10.18 -24.54
N ASP A 136 3.24 10.76 -25.54
CA ASP A 136 4.37 10.13 -26.23
C ASP A 136 5.56 9.95 -25.27
N LEU A 137 5.89 10.96 -24.48
CA LEU A 137 6.93 10.88 -23.44
C LEU A 137 6.61 9.82 -22.39
N ARG A 138 5.37 9.81 -21.88
CA ARG A 138 4.93 8.81 -20.89
C ARG A 138 5.00 7.39 -21.44
N LYS A 139 4.68 7.19 -22.72
CA LYS A 139 4.81 5.89 -23.37
C LYS A 139 6.27 5.47 -23.47
N GLN A 140 7.16 6.39 -23.84
CA GLN A 140 8.60 6.12 -23.93
C GLN A 140 9.22 5.79 -22.56
N GLU A 141 8.83 6.50 -21.50
CA GLU A 141 9.24 6.17 -20.12
C GLU A 141 8.77 4.78 -19.69
N GLN A 142 7.52 4.41 -20.04
CA GLN A 142 6.98 3.10 -19.73
C GLN A 142 7.71 1.98 -20.50
N GLU A 143 8.03 2.21 -21.77
CA GLU A 143 8.83 1.27 -22.58
C GLU A 143 10.23 1.09 -21.99
N GLN A 144 10.91 2.18 -21.59
CA GLN A 144 12.23 2.10 -20.92
C GLN A 144 12.17 1.36 -19.59
N MET A 145 11.12 1.57 -18.78
CA MET A 145 10.94 0.85 -17.52
C MET A 145 10.77 -0.65 -17.74
N VAL A 146 9.97 -1.04 -18.74
CA VAL A 146 9.75 -2.46 -19.10
C VAL A 146 11.03 -3.07 -19.65
N GLU A 147 11.79 -2.35 -20.47
CA GLU A 147 13.06 -2.82 -21.00
C GLU A 147 14.10 -3.03 -19.88
N ALA A 148 14.22 -2.08 -18.95
CA ALA A 148 15.09 -2.22 -17.78
C ALA A 148 14.70 -3.42 -16.90
N GLN A 149 13.39 -3.64 -16.69
CA GLN A 149 12.90 -4.79 -15.94
C GLN A 149 13.21 -6.11 -16.65
N ASN A 150 13.06 -6.15 -17.98
CA ASN A 150 13.40 -7.32 -18.79
C ASN A 150 14.90 -7.62 -18.73
N GLN A 151 15.77 -6.60 -18.86
CA GLN A 151 17.21 -6.75 -18.71
C GLN A 151 17.59 -7.30 -17.33
N GLN A 152 17.00 -6.76 -16.26
CA GLN A 152 17.24 -7.27 -14.90
C GLN A 152 16.80 -8.74 -14.76
N ARG A 153 15.65 -9.10 -15.33
CA ARG A 153 15.14 -10.47 -15.33
C ARG A 153 16.04 -11.42 -16.11
N ASP A 154 16.60 -10.98 -17.23
CA ASP A 154 17.50 -11.80 -18.04
C ASP A 154 18.86 -12.02 -17.36
N ILE A 155 19.41 -10.98 -16.72
CA ILE A 155 20.60 -11.11 -15.86
C ILE A 155 20.35 -12.12 -14.73
N PHE A 156 19.21 -12.03 -14.06
CA PHE A 156 18.84 -12.96 -12.99
C PHE A 156 18.69 -14.41 -13.49
N LYS A 157 18.08 -14.61 -14.66
CA LYS A 157 17.99 -15.93 -15.29
C LYS A 157 19.37 -16.50 -15.63
N GLN A 158 20.29 -15.69 -16.15
CA GLN A 158 21.66 -16.14 -16.43
C GLN A 158 22.38 -16.55 -15.15
N MET A 159 22.23 -15.79 -14.06
CA MET A 159 22.82 -16.12 -12.76
C MET A 159 22.31 -17.45 -12.22
N ILE A 160 21.00 -17.70 -12.26
CA ILE A 160 20.42 -18.99 -11.84
C ILE A 160 20.97 -20.14 -12.68
N LYS A 161 21.03 -19.96 -14.01
CA LYS A 161 21.54 -20.99 -14.91
C LYS A 161 23.00 -21.35 -14.60
N GLN A 162 23.84 -20.35 -14.36
CA GLN A 162 25.24 -20.55 -13.98
C GLN A 162 25.37 -21.27 -12.63
N GLN A 163 24.53 -20.93 -11.65
CA GLN A 163 24.51 -21.61 -10.34
C GLN A 163 24.09 -23.09 -10.48
N GLN A 164 23.10 -23.38 -11.31
CA GLN A 164 22.66 -24.76 -11.59
C GLN A 164 23.74 -25.57 -12.29
N GLU A 165 24.45 -25.00 -13.27
CA GLU A 165 25.56 -25.67 -13.96
C GLU A 165 26.70 -26.02 -12.99
N GLN A 166 27.07 -25.11 -12.08
CA GLN A 166 28.06 -25.39 -11.05
C GLN A 166 27.64 -26.52 -10.08
N GLN A 167 26.37 -26.52 -9.64
CA GLN A 167 25.86 -27.60 -8.79
C GLN A 167 25.87 -28.94 -9.52
N LYS A 168 25.47 -28.95 -10.79
CA LYS A 168 25.47 -30.17 -11.61
C LYS A 168 26.89 -30.72 -11.79
N GLN A 169 27.87 -29.87 -12.10
CA GLN A 169 29.28 -30.29 -12.20
C GLN A 169 29.80 -30.88 -10.88
N MET A 170 29.46 -30.28 -9.75
CA MET A 170 29.85 -30.81 -8.44
C MET A 170 29.20 -32.17 -8.14
N HIS A 171 27.92 -32.32 -8.47
CA HIS A 171 27.21 -33.59 -8.32
C HIS A 171 27.78 -34.69 -9.23
N ASP A 172 28.06 -34.37 -10.50
CA ASP A 172 28.66 -35.30 -11.46
C ASP A 172 30.06 -35.75 -11.00
N MET A 173 30.87 -34.83 -10.45
CA MET A 173 32.18 -35.16 -9.87
C MET A 173 32.05 -36.07 -8.65
N GLN A 174 31.09 -35.81 -7.75
CA GLN A 174 30.83 -36.66 -6.58
C GLN A 174 30.40 -38.07 -7.00
N SER A 175 29.54 -38.16 -8.01
CA SER A 175 29.08 -39.44 -8.58
C SER A 175 30.24 -40.25 -9.18
N LEU A 176 31.14 -39.58 -9.92
CA LEU A 176 32.32 -40.22 -10.49
C LEU A 176 33.26 -40.76 -9.40
N LEU A 177 33.48 -40.00 -8.33
CA LEU A 177 34.31 -40.44 -7.20
C LEU A 177 33.69 -41.66 -6.49
N MET A 178 32.37 -41.66 -6.31
CA MET A 178 31.65 -42.78 -5.71
C MET A 178 31.75 -44.04 -6.58
N LEU A 179 31.60 -43.91 -7.90
CA LEU A 179 31.77 -45.03 -8.83
C LEU A 179 33.20 -45.59 -8.79
N GLN A 180 34.21 -44.71 -8.74
CA GLN A 180 35.61 -45.13 -8.61
C GLN A 180 35.85 -45.91 -7.32
N GLN A 181 35.32 -45.44 -6.19
CA GLN A 181 35.41 -46.14 -4.91
C GLN A 181 34.75 -47.52 -5.00
N GLN A 182 33.55 -47.62 -5.58
CA GLN A 182 32.83 -48.88 -5.74
C GLN A 182 33.59 -49.88 -6.61
N GLN A 183 34.23 -49.43 -7.69
CA GLN A 183 35.07 -50.28 -8.53
C GLN A 183 36.29 -50.81 -7.77
N GLN A 184 36.96 -49.95 -6.98
CA GLN A 184 38.08 -50.36 -6.15
C GLN A 184 37.66 -51.40 -5.10
N THR A 185 36.55 -51.20 -4.39
CA THR A 185 36.05 -52.17 -3.40
C THR A 185 35.64 -53.49 -4.04
N THR A 186 35.05 -53.45 -5.24
CA THR A 186 34.65 -54.67 -5.97
C THR A 186 35.86 -55.45 -6.46
N ALA A 187 36.90 -54.76 -6.96
CA ALA A 187 38.16 -55.38 -7.36
C ALA A 187 38.86 -56.02 -6.16
N LEU A 188 38.90 -55.35 -5.00
CA LEU A 188 39.45 -55.91 -3.76
C LEU A 188 38.69 -57.15 -3.28
N MET A 189 37.36 -57.11 -3.26
CA MET A 189 36.51 -58.26 -2.93
C MET A 189 36.81 -59.46 -3.84
N LYS A 190 36.91 -59.24 -5.14
CA LYS A 190 37.20 -60.29 -6.13
C LYS A 190 38.59 -60.92 -5.92
N ILE A 191 39.59 -60.14 -5.52
CA ILE A 191 40.93 -60.65 -5.18
C ILE A 191 40.86 -61.51 -3.90
N ILE A 192 40.12 -61.06 -2.88
CA ILE A 192 39.92 -61.83 -1.63
C ILE A 192 39.24 -63.17 -1.94
N GLU A 193 38.20 -63.21 -2.77
CA GLU A 193 37.53 -64.44 -3.19
C GLU A 193 38.47 -65.42 -3.93
N THR A 194 39.47 -64.92 -4.67
CA THR A 194 40.47 -65.78 -5.34
C THR A 194 41.59 -66.28 -4.43
N LEU A 195 41.82 -65.63 -3.29
CA LEU A 195 42.86 -65.99 -2.31
C LEU A 195 42.33 -66.85 -1.16
N VAL A 196 41.00 -66.89 -0.96
CA VAL A 196 40.35 -67.82 -0.03
C VAL A 196 40.08 -69.13 -0.80
N PRO A 197 40.79 -70.24 -0.51
CA PRO A 197 40.47 -71.51 -1.11
C PRO A 197 39.12 -71.99 -0.58
N LYS A 198 38.27 -72.50 -1.49
CA LYS A 198 37.03 -73.21 -1.13
C LYS A 198 37.32 -74.49 -0.36
#